data_AF-A0A1S4DN26-F1
#
_entry.id   AF-A0A1S4DN26-F1
#
_cell.length_a   1.000
_cell.length_b   1.000
_cell.length_c   1.000
_cell.angle_alpha   90.00
_cell.angle_beta   90.00
_cell.angle_gamma   90.00
#
_symmetry.space_group_name_H-M   'P 1'
#
loop_
_entity.id
_entity.type
_entity.pdbx_description
1 polymer ?
#
loop_
_entity_poly.entity_id
_entity_poly.type
_entity_poly.pdbx_seq_one_letter_code
_entity_poly.pdbx_strand_id
1 'polypeptide(L)'
;MVVNLVKLQDLSLVPPLFDRLILMVIDGLPAEFVLGKDGQPPQKAFKEAMPYTQSLLSKGRAIGYHAKAAPPTVTMPRLKAMVSGAVGGFLDVAFNFNTQALLDDNIIVQFLKVGWKIVMHGDDTWLKLFPGMFSRHDGVSSFFVKDTVQVDQNVSRHLVDELGRTDWSLLILHYLGLDHVGHLGGRNSVLMAPKLGEMDEVIKTIDLNSLPTNDNNQGRTLLLVVSDHGMTENGNHGGSSYEEIDSLALFIGPTNFGSTSGTPNKANQVDLASTLALLFGVPIPMNNVGMLMAETFKSLTVEQQLRLLELNSWQLLRLLEAQLPGLVCENFLCDVFRDDGSGRTRGYNSVEETFCCLYMKAADLHRSWKSGEEKRWLTVCNNLSDTLFLRTFIWGKY
;
A
#
# COMPACT_ATOMS: atom_id res chain seq x y z
N MET A 1 22.72 1.43 -14.37
CA MET A 1 22.53 2.78 -14.98
C MET A 1 21.74 3.61 -13.97
N VAL A 2 22.39 4.56 -13.29
CA VAL A 2 21.76 5.37 -12.24
C VAL A 2 20.79 6.35 -12.89
N VAL A 3 19.49 6.13 -12.73
CA VAL A 3 18.47 7.08 -13.16
C VAL A 3 18.52 8.26 -12.19
N ASN A 4 19.12 9.37 -12.59
CA ASN A 4 19.12 10.61 -11.81
C ASN A 4 17.68 11.07 -11.52
N LEU A 5 17.45 11.46 -10.27
CA LEU A 5 16.15 11.63 -9.60
C LEU A 5 15.19 12.67 -10.20
N VAL A 6 15.71 13.65 -10.94
CA VAL A 6 14.90 14.60 -11.70
C VAL A 6 14.18 13.90 -12.87
N LYS A 7 14.70 12.75 -13.32
CA LYS A 7 14.16 12.07 -14.49
C LYS A 7 12.85 11.33 -14.26
N LEU A 8 12.48 10.82 -13.09
CA LEU A 8 11.23 10.02 -13.04
C LEU A 8 9.99 10.90 -13.16
N GLN A 9 9.93 12.08 -12.53
CA GLN A 9 8.82 13.01 -12.71
C GLN A 9 8.74 13.49 -14.17
N ASP A 10 9.88 13.81 -14.78
CA ASP A 10 9.97 14.24 -16.18
C ASP A 10 9.72 13.09 -17.18
N LEU A 11 10.06 11.84 -16.83
CA LEU A 11 9.89 10.66 -17.68
C LEU A 11 8.53 9.99 -17.47
N SER A 12 7.96 10.03 -16.27
CA SER A 12 6.65 9.43 -15.98
C SER A 12 5.56 10.19 -16.71
N LEU A 13 5.72 11.50 -16.89
CA LEU A 13 4.67 12.42 -17.41
C LEU A 13 3.41 12.45 -16.52
N VAL A 14 3.50 11.91 -15.29
CA VAL A 14 2.43 11.91 -14.30
C VAL A 14 2.94 12.68 -13.08
N PRO A 15 2.36 13.86 -12.75
CA PRO A 15 2.77 14.61 -11.57
C PRO A 15 2.41 13.83 -10.29
N PRO A 16 3.17 14.02 -9.19
CA PRO A 16 2.82 13.41 -7.91
C PRO A 16 1.41 13.82 -7.47
N LEU A 17 0.68 12.89 -6.84
CA LEU A 17 -0.67 13.13 -6.32
C LEU A 17 -0.65 13.76 -4.93
N PHE A 18 0.45 13.56 -4.22
CA PHE A 18 0.63 14.00 -2.85
C PHE A 18 2.05 14.53 -2.65
N ASP A 19 2.17 15.47 -1.72
CA ASP A 19 3.40 16.19 -1.39
C ASP A 19 3.94 15.77 -0.01
N ARG A 20 3.06 15.23 0.85
CA ARG A 20 3.39 14.75 2.20
C ARG A 20 2.70 13.42 2.49
N LEU A 21 3.34 12.58 3.30
CA LEU A 21 2.80 11.31 3.76
C LEU A 21 2.80 11.25 5.29
N ILE A 22 1.68 10.86 5.87
CA ILE A 22 1.60 10.38 7.25
C ILE A 22 1.31 8.90 7.19
N LEU A 23 2.27 8.08 7.62
CA LEU A 23 2.16 6.63 7.71
C LEU A 23 1.85 6.25 9.17
N MET A 24 0.60 5.88 9.43
CA MET A 24 0.18 5.37 10.74
C MET A 24 0.11 3.85 10.68
N VAL A 25 0.98 3.18 11.41
CA VAL A 25 0.95 1.73 11.60
C VAL A 25 0.25 1.43 12.92
N ILE A 26 -0.81 0.63 12.86
CA ILE A 26 -1.49 0.07 14.03
C ILE A 26 -1.15 -1.42 14.06
N ASP A 27 -0.23 -1.79 14.94
CA ASP A 27 0.28 -3.17 15.04
C ASP A 27 -0.89 -4.14 15.33
N GLY A 28 -0.93 -5.23 14.57
CA GLY A 28 -1.87 -6.32 14.76
C GLY A 28 -3.33 -6.04 14.37
N LEU A 29 -3.67 -4.86 13.81
CA LEU A 29 -5.06 -4.53 13.46
C LEU A 29 -5.58 -5.34 12.25
N PRO A 30 -6.53 -6.28 12.42
CA PRO A 30 -7.08 -7.01 11.29
C PRO A 30 -7.96 -6.10 10.41
N ALA A 31 -7.85 -6.22 9.09
CA ALA A 31 -8.66 -5.40 8.19
C ALA A 31 -10.16 -5.57 8.40
N GLU A 32 -10.61 -6.79 8.71
CA GLU A 32 -12.02 -7.07 8.99
C GLU A 32 -12.61 -6.32 10.20
N PHE A 33 -11.78 -5.82 11.13
CA PHE A 33 -12.26 -4.98 12.23
C PHE A 33 -12.77 -3.62 11.74
N VAL A 34 -12.29 -3.15 10.59
CA VAL A 34 -12.62 -1.84 10.01
C VAL A 34 -13.50 -1.98 8.76
N LEU A 35 -13.22 -2.97 7.91
CA LEU A 35 -13.85 -3.13 6.60
C LEU A 35 -14.94 -4.22 6.56
N GLY A 36 -14.97 -5.10 7.56
CA GLY A 36 -15.80 -6.29 7.56
C GLY A 36 -15.19 -7.41 6.71
N LYS A 37 -15.93 -8.50 6.49
CA LYS A 37 -15.44 -9.69 5.79
C LYS A 37 -16.55 -10.37 5.01
N ASP A 38 -16.23 -10.89 3.82
CA ASP A 38 -17.15 -11.68 2.99
C ASP A 38 -18.51 -11.00 2.73
N GLY A 39 -18.47 -9.68 2.53
CA GLY A 39 -19.66 -8.84 2.31
C GLY A 39 -20.45 -8.51 3.58
N GLN A 40 -20.03 -8.99 4.75
CA GLN A 40 -20.57 -8.60 6.04
C GLN A 40 -19.84 -7.37 6.57
N PRO A 41 -20.55 -6.44 7.24
CA PRO A 41 -19.90 -5.30 7.91
C PRO A 41 -19.04 -5.76 9.09
N PRO A 42 -18.16 -4.89 9.61
CA PRO A 42 -17.45 -5.15 10.86
C PRO A 42 -18.40 -5.45 12.01
N GLN A 43 -17.87 -6.09 13.07
CA GLN A 43 -18.62 -6.27 14.31
C GLN A 43 -19.18 -4.92 14.81
N LYS A 44 -20.42 -4.94 15.31
CA LYS A 44 -21.12 -3.71 15.74
C LYS A 44 -20.30 -2.90 16.73
N ALA A 45 -19.70 -3.55 17.73
CA ALA A 45 -18.88 -2.88 18.75
C ALA A 45 -17.66 -2.18 18.14
N PHE A 46 -17.01 -2.76 17.13
CA PHE A 46 -15.83 -2.16 16.48
C PHE A 46 -16.23 -1.03 15.53
N LYS A 47 -17.35 -1.20 14.82
CA LYS A 47 -17.93 -0.14 14.00
C LYS A 47 -18.32 1.09 14.85
N GLU A 48 -18.93 0.86 16.02
CA GLU A 48 -19.31 1.91 16.96
C GLU A 48 -18.12 2.53 17.69
N ALA A 49 -17.02 1.78 17.85
CA ALA A 49 -15.76 2.29 18.39
C ALA A 49 -15.00 3.19 17.41
N MET A 50 -15.18 3.02 16.09
CA MET A 50 -14.46 3.79 15.06
C MET A 50 -15.38 4.68 14.20
N PRO A 51 -16.25 5.53 14.79
CA PRO A 51 -17.26 6.26 14.03
C PRO A 51 -16.65 7.25 13.01
N TYR A 52 -15.48 7.83 13.28
CA TYR A 52 -14.83 8.76 12.35
C TYR A 52 -14.32 8.05 11.11
N THR A 53 -13.59 6.96 11.30
CA THR A 53 -13.08 6.11 10.23
C THR A 53 -14.21 5.56 9.37
N GLN A 54 -15.31 5.11 9.99
CA GLN A 54 -16.50 4.67 9.26
C GLN A 54 -17.13 5.82 8.46
N SER A 55 -17.15 7.05 8.99
CA SER A 55 -17.62 8.22 8.25
C SER A 55 -16.71 8.57 7.06
N LEU A 56 -15.40 8.38 7.15
CA LEU A 56 -14.49 8.64 6.03
C LEU A 56 -14.74 7.67 4.88
N LEU A 57 -14.91 6.38 5.20
CA LEU A 57 -15.27 5.34 4.25
C LEU A 57 -16.63 5.62 3.58
N SER A 58 -17.67 5.91 4.38
CA SER A 58 -19.02 6.13 3.84
C SER A 58 -19.15 7.38 2.97
N LYS A 59 -18.29 8.39 3.20
CA LYS A 59 -18.24 9.64 2.42
C LYS A 59 -17.31 9.55 1.20
N GLY A 60 -16.70 8.40 0.92
CA GLY A 60 -15.74 8.26 -0.18
C GLY A 60 -14.47 9.09 0.01
N ARG A 61 -14.10 9.40 1.26
CA ARG A 61 -12.82 10.07 1.60
C ARG A 61 -11.70 9.08 1.93
N ALA A 62 -12.05 7.81 2.14
CA ALA A 62 -11.11 6.75 2.40
C ALA A 62 -11.30 5.57 1.43
N ILE A 63 -10.20 4.91 1.09
CA ILE A 63 -10.18 3.66 0.33
C ILE A 63 -9.55 2.59 1.21
N GLY A 64 -10.35 1.57 1.57
CA GLY A 64 -9.91 0.44 2.37
C GLY A 64 -9.55 -0.79 1.54
N TYR A 65 -8.51 -1.49 1.96
CA TYR A 65 -8.06 -2.76 1.41
C TYR A 65 -7.82 -3.79 2.52
N HIS A 66 -8.21 -5.03 2.24
CA HIS A 66 -7.60 -6.22 2.84
C HIS A 66 -6.25 -6.46 2.16
N ALA A 67 -5.19 -5.90 2.72
CA ALA A 67 -3.82 -6.06 2.25
C ALA A 67 -3.25 -7.35 2.85
N LYS A 68 -3.23 -8.45 2.09
CA LYS A 68 -2.78 -9.73 2.61
C LYS A 68 -1.28 -9.69 2.97
N ALA A 69 -0.96 -9.91 4.25
CA ALA A 69 0.39 -10.04 4.76
C ALA A 69 0.88 -11.49 4.57
N ALA A 70 2.01 -11.67 3.89
CA ALA A 70 2.58 -13.01 3.74
C ALA A 70 3.14 -13.53 5.08
N PRO A 71 3.14 -14.83 5.35
CA PRO A 71 3.85 -15.38 6.51
C PRO A 71 5.37 -15.19 6.42
N PRO A 72 6.09 -15.13 7.56
CA PRO A 72 5.54 -15.07 8.90
C PRO A 72 4.98 -13.67 9.20
N THR A 73 3.82 -13.64 9.85
CA THR A 73 3.07 -12.43 10.24
C THR A 73 3.64 -11.85 11.54
N VAL A 74 4.89 -11.43 11.50
CA VAL A 74 5.61 -10.79 12.60
C VAL A 74 6.08 -9.40 12.17
N THR A 75 6.05 -8.44 13.10
CA THR A 75 6.26 -7.01 12.85
C THR A 75 7.43 -6.69 11.93
N MET A 76 8.66 -7.05 12.30
CA MET A 76 9.85 -6.66 11.52
C MET A 76 9.81 -7.16 10.06
N PRO A 77 9.61 -8.46 9.77
CA PRO A 77 9.47 -8.96 8.40
C PRO A 77 8.35 -8.29 7.61
N ARG A 78 7.23 -7.96 8.25
CA ARG A 78 6.10 -7.30 7.60
C ARG A 78 6.38 -5.84 7.27
N LEU A 79 7.04 -5.10 8.16
CA LEU A 79 7.54 -3.75 7.87
C LEU A 79 8.53 -3.78 6.68
N LYS A 80 9.47 -4.73 6.65
CA LYS A 80 10.39 -4.92 5.51
C LYS A 80 9.64 -5.18 4.20
N ALA A 81 8.66 -6.09 4.22
CA ALA A 81 7.87 -6.42 3.03
C ALA A 81 7.05 -5.22 2.54
N MET A 82 6.46 -4.44 3.44
CA MET A 82 5.65 -3.27 3.13
C MET A 82 6.44 -2.16 2.45
N VAL A 83 7.65 -1.86 2.95
CA VAL A 83 8.47 -0.75 2.44
C VAL A 83 9.32 -1.13 1.22
N SER A 84 9.71 -2.39 1.07
CA SER A 84 10.45 -2.86 -0.11
C SER A 84 9.52 -3.34 -1.23
N GLY A 85 8.36 -3.88 -0.88
CA GLY A 85 7.51 -4.67 -1.76
C GLY A 85 8.14 -5.97 -2.22
N ALA A 86 9.14 -6.49 -1.50
CA ALA A 86 9.72 -7.79 -1.74
C ALA A 86 9.06 -8.84 -0.82
N VAL A 87 8.88 -10.06 -1.35
CA VAL A 87 8.51 -11.23 -0.54
C VAL A 87 9.80 -11.90 -0.09
N GLY A 88 10.19 -11.72 1.16
CA GLY A 88 11.34 -12.42 1.74
C GLY A 88 11.08 -13.93 1.82
N GLY A 89 12.06 -14.75 1.47
CA GLY A 89 11.97 -16.20 1.69
C GLY A 89 11.93 -16.53 3.19
N PHE A 90 11.35 -17.67 3.56
CA PHE A 90 11.29 -18.10 4.97
C PHE A 90 12.68 -18.14 5.63
N LEU A 91 13.70 -18.61 4.91
CA LEU A 91 15.09 -18.63 5.39
C LEU A 91 15.66 -17.22 5.55
N ASP A 92 15.39 -16.31 4.62
CA ASP A 92 15.84 -14.92 4.73
C ASP A 92 15.23 -14.26 5.96
N VAL A 93 13.96 -14.52 6.25
CA VAL A 93 13.32 -14.01 7.45
C VAL A 93 13.92 -14.63 8.72
N ALA A 94 14.16 -15.94 8.74
CA ALA A 94 14.75 -16.64 9.89
C ALA A 94 16.21 -16.23 10.17
N PHE A 95 17.02 -15.98 9.14
CA PHE A 95 18.39 -15.51 9.31
C PHE A 95 18.47 -14.01 9.63
N ASN A 96 17.51 -13.22 9.14
CA ASN A 96 17.38 -11.79 9.45
C ASN A 96 16.51 -11.49 10.69
N PHE A 97 16.13 -12.52 11.46
CA PHE A 97 15.44 -12.37 12.75
C PHE A 97 16.35 -11.68 13.78
N ASN A 98 17.66 -11.70 13.54
CA ASN A 98 18.62 -10.87 14.25
C ASN A 98 18.58 -9.46 13.65
N THR A 99 18.23 -8.47 14.45
CA THR A 99 17.94 -7.07 14.08
C THR A 99 19.07 -6.44 13.25
N GLN A 100 18.99 -6.57 11.92
CA GLN A 100 19.90 -5.95 10.97
C GLN A 100 19.19 -4.86 10.18
N ALA A 101 19.92 -3.79 9.89
CA ALA A 101 19.50 -2.70 9.03
C ALA A 101 19.03 -3.24 7.67
N LEU A 102 17.94 -2.69 7.14
CA LEU A 102 17.48 -3.01 5.79
C LEU A 102 18.36 -2.26 4.79
N LEU A 103 19.27 -2.98 4.14
CA LEU A 103 20.20 -2.43 3.17
C LEU A 103 19.64 -2.40 1.73
N ASP A 104 18.66 -3.26 1.46
CA ASP A 104 18.01 -3.31 0.15
C ASP A 104 17.23 -2.04 -0.15
N ASP A 105 17.10 -1.74 -1.44
CA ASP A 105 16.35 -0.59 -1.93
C ASP A 105 14.87 -0.70 -1.52
N ASN A 106 14.32 0.41 -1.02
CA ASN A 106 12.97 0.47 -0.44
C ASN A 106 12.43 1.91 -0.53
N ILE A 107 11.13 2.07 -0.27
CA ILE A 107 10.44 3.36 -0.46
C ILE A 107 10.99 4.47 0.46
N ILE A 108 11.45 4.15 1.67
CA ILE A 108 12.05 5.12 2.61
C ILE A 108 13.32 5.72 1.99
N VAL A 109 14.18 4.86 1.43
CA VAL A 109 15.39 5.27 0.73
C VAL A 109 15.05 6.08 -0.54
N GLN A 110 14.00 5.71 -1.27
CA GLN A 110 13.56 6.48 -2.45
C GLN A 110 13.08 7.89 -2.07
N PHE A 111 12.36 8.05 -0.95
CA PHE A 111 12.01 9.38 -0.42
C PHE A 111 13.24 10.19 0.01
N LEU A 112 14.19 9.59 0.72
CA LEU A 112 15.43 10.27 1.11
C LEU A 112 16.24 10.77 -0.09
N LYS A 113 16.31 9.97 -1.17
CA LYS A 113 17.01 10.35 -2.40
C LYS A 113 16.42 11.61 -3.05
N VAL A 114 15.11 11.84 -2.93
CA VAL A 114 14.46 13.09 -3.41
C VAL A 114 14.47 14.21 -2.36
N GLY A 115 15.25 14.08 -1.28
CA GLY A 115 15.46 15.10 -0.28
C GLY A 115 14.37 15.20 0.78
N TRP A 116 13.48 14.21 0.88
CA TRP A 116 12.46 14.19 1.93
C TRP A 116 13.08 14.09 3.32
N LYS A 117 12.52 14.85 4.25
CA LYS A 117 12.83 14.73 5.68
C LYS A 117 11.82 13.81 6.34
N ILE A 118 12.32 12.83 7.08
CA ILE A 118 11.52 11.76 7.68
C ILE A 118 11.56 11.91 9.20
N VAL A 119 10.40 11.77 9.84
CA VAL A 119 10.22 11.74 11.31
C VAL A 119 9.57 10.41 11.70
N MET A 120 9.99 9.81 12.82
CA MET A 120 9.46 8.53 13.29
C MET A 120 9.20 8.52 14.80
N HIS A 121 7.96 8.24 15.20
CA HIS A 121 7.60 7.99 16.60
C HIS A 121 6.87 6.66 16.72
N GLY A 122 7.26 5.80 17.67
CA GLY A 122 6.66 4.47 17.84
C GLY A 122 7.67 3.36 17.94
N ASP A 123 7.27 2.13 17.59
CA ASP A 123 8.10 0.93 17.73
C ASP A 123 9.55 1.11 17.23
N ASP A 124 10.50 0.83 18.10
CA ASP A 124 11.94 1.01 17.87
C ASP A 124 12.49 0.10 16.75
N THR A 125 11.71 -0.87 16.28
CA THR A 125 12.00 -1.67 15.08
C THR A 125 12.37 -0.79 13.88
N TRP A 126 11.71 0.36 13.71
CA TRP A 126 12.04 1.32 12.66
C TRP A 126 13.47 1.87 12.77
N LEU A 127 13.94 2.16 13.99
CA LEU A 127 15.32 2.64 14.23
C LEU A 127 16.36 1.58 13.90
N LYS A 128 16.02 0.30 14.16
CA LYS A 128 16.88 -0.85 13.85
C LYS A 128 16.96 -1.10 12.35
N LEU A 129 15.84 -0.94 11.64
CA LEU A 129 15.75 -1.13 10.20
C LEU A 129 16.41 0.00 9.40
N PHE A 130 16.28 1.25 9.87
CA PHE A 130 16.70 2.46 9.14
C PHE A 130 17.61 3.35 9.99
N PRO A 131 18.78 2.85 10.45
CA PRO A 131 19.66 3.61 11.32
C PRO A 131 20.17 4.87 10.63
N GLY A 132 20.04 6.03 11.29
CA GLY A 132 20.50 7.32 10.78
C GLY A 132 19.65 7.94 9.67
N MET A 133 18.48 7.38 9.37
CA MET A 133 17.59 7.87 8.29
C MET A 133 16.50 8.86 8.76
N PHE A 134 16.34 9.06 10.06
CA PHE A 134 15.30 9.93 10.63
C PHE A 134 15.90 11.25 11.12
N SER A 135 15.29 12.36 10.70
CA SER A 135 15.68 13.70 11.12
C SER A 135 15.28 14.03 12.57
N ARG A 136 14.18 13.42 13.02
CA ARG A 136 13.74 13.38 14.41
C ARG A 136 13.10 12.02 14.66
N HIS A 137 13.31 11.47 15.83
CA HIS A 137 12.67 10.22 16.20
C HIS A 137 12.56 10.04 17.71
N ASP A 138 11.58 9.23 18.13
CA ASP A 138 11.47 8.72 19.49
C ASP A 138 10.93 7.28 19.45
N GLY A 139 11.77 6.33 19.87
CA GLY A 139 11.50 4.90 19.78
C GLY A 139 10.86 4.37 21.07
N VAL A 140 9.84 3.54 20.92
CA VAL A 140 9.14 2.83 22.00
C VAL A 140 9.49 1.35 21.92
N SER A 141 9.80 0.73 23.05
CA SER A 141 10.15 -0.69 23.08
C SER A 141 8.89 -1.56 23.08
N SER A 142 8.83 -2.52 22.14
CA SER A 142 7.77 -3.54 22.02
C SER A 142 7.92 -4.72 23.00
N PHE A 143 8.98 -4.78 23.82
CA PHE A 143 9.25 -5.95 24.66
C PHE A 143 8.28 -6.14 25.85
N PHE A 144 7.51 -5.11 26.23
CA PHE A 144 6.61 -5.19 27.38
C PHE A 144 5.13 -5.18 26.97
N VAL A 145 4.65 -6.35 26.53
CA VAL A 145 3.29 -6.60 26.02
C VAL A 145 2.16 -6.28 27.02
N LYS A 146 2.48 -6.19 28.32
CA LYS A 146 1.49 -5.81 29.34
C LYS A 146 1.12 -4.34 29.34
N ASP A 147 1.92 -3.49 28.71
CA ASP A 147 1.63 -2.08 28.58
C ASP A 147 0.79 -1.82 27.34
N THR A 148 -0.50 -1.58 27.52
CA THR A 148 -1.44 -1.27 26.43
C THR A 148 -1.72 0.23 26.31
N VAL A 149 -1.11 1.09 27.15
CA VAL A 149 -1.50 2.50 27.27
C VAL A 149 -0.30 3.42 27.09
N GLN A 150 0.75 3.21 27.88
CA GLN A 150 1.93 4.08 27.88
C GLN A 150 2.70 3.93 26.56
N VAL A 151 2.73 2.74 25.94
CA VAL A 151 3.28 2.55 24.59
C VAL A 151 2.67 3.49 23.56
N ASP A 152 1.36 3.67 23.57
CA ASP A 152 0.65 4.53 22.61
C ASP A 152 0.74 6.01 23.01
N GLN A 153 0.67 6.32 24.31
CA GLN A 153 0.88 7.68 24.82
C GLN A 153 2.26 8.23 24.46
N ASN A 154 3.30 7.39 24.46
CA ASN A 154 4.65 7.77 24.06
C ASN A 154 4.74 8.17 22.59
N VAL A 155 3.82 7.70 21.74
CA VAL A 155 3.67 8.13 20.35
C VAL A 155 2.81 9.39 20.29
N SER A 156 1.62 9.37 20.88
CA SER A 156 0.64 10.45 20.78
C SER A 156 1.12 11.77 21.39
N ARG A 157 2.02 11.76 22.38
CA ARG A 157 2.58 12.99 22.97
C ARG A 157 3.31 13.89 21.97
N HIS A 158 3.80 13.33 20.87
CA HIS A 158 4.48 14.09 19.80
C HIS A 158 3.52 14.56 18.70
N LEU A 159 2.29 14.02 18.67
CA LEU A 159 1.39 14.15 17.53
C LEU A 159 1.05 15.62 17.23
N VAL A 160 0.57 16.36 18.23
CA VAL A 160 0.16 17.76 18.04
C VAL A 160 1.33 18.62 17.58
N ASP A 161 2.50 18.43 18.20
CA ASP A 161 3.71 19.19 17.86
C ASP A 161 4.17 18.91 16.43
N GLU A 162 4.23 17.64 16.01
CA GLU A 162 4.67 17.28 14.66
C GLU A 162 3.66 17.69 13.58
N LEU A 163 2.36 17.62 13.85
CA LEU A 163 1.32 18.10 12.92
C LEU A 163 1.37 19.63 12.74
N GLY A 164 1.85 20.37 13.73
CA GLY A 164 2.10 21.82 13.64
C GLY A 164 3.34 22.21 12.82
N ARG A 165 4.16 21.24 12.38
CA ARG A 165 5.43 21.49 11.67
C ARG A 165 5.32 21.28 10.17
N THR A 166 6.13 22.05 9.45
CA THR A 166 6.24 22.01 7.97
C THR A 166 7.63 21.56 7.50
N ASP A 167 8.49 21.11 8.41
CA ASP A 167 9.90 20.76 8.15
C ASP A 167 10.13 19.27 7.84
N TRP A 168 9.05 18.49 7.68
CA TRP A 168 9.07 17.07 7.32
C TRP A 168 8.13 16.77 6.15
N SER A 169 8.47 15.73 5.38
CA SER A 169 7.68 15.25 4.24
C SER A 169 7.05 13.87 4.50
N LEU A 170 7.68 13.05 5.34
CA LEU A 170 7.13 11.78 5.85
C LEU A 170 7.13 11.77 7.38
N LEU A 171 5.95 11.55 7.98
CA LEU A 171 5.78 11.26 9.40
C LEU A 171 5.34 9.80 9.57
N ILE A 172 6.11 9.01 10.30
CA ILE A 172 5.79 7.63 10.65
C ILE A 172 5.35 7.58 12.12
N LEU A 173 4.18 7.01 12.36
CA LEU A 173 3.63 6.77 13.70
C LEU A 173 3.34 5.28 13.83
N HIS A 174 3.96 4.58 14.78
CA HIS A 174 3.74 3.14 14.95
C HIS A 174 3.22 2.83 16.35
N TYR A 175 1.93 2.54 16.44
CA TYR A 175 1.18 2.22 17.66
C TYR A 175 1.16 0.71 17.92
N LEU A 176 1.45 0.31 19.16
CA LEU A 176 1.62 -1.08 19.59
C LEU A 176 0.46 -1.58 20.47
N GLY A 177 -0.31 -0.65 21.07
CA GLY A 177 -1.25 -1.00 22.13
C GLY A 177 -2.39 -1.93 21.70
N LEU A 178 -2.76 -1.95 20.41
CA LEU A 178 -3.78 -2.86 19.89
C LEU A 178 -3.30 -4.32 19.86
N ASP A 179 -2.11 -4.58 19.31
CA ASP A 179 -1.49 -5.91 19.35
C ASP A 179 -1.30 -6.39 20.79
N HIS A 180 -0.83 -5.50 21.69
CA HIS A 180 -0.69 -5.79 23.12
C HIS A 180 -2.04 -6.17 23.78
N VAL A 181 -3.13 -5.47 23.45
CA VAL A 181 -4.49 -5.85 23.90
C VAL A 181 -4.87 -7.23 23.36
N GLY A 182 -4.52 -7.52 22.11
CA GLY A 182 -4.67 -8.83 21.47
C GLY A 182 -4.00 -9.92 22.30
N HIS A 183 -2.68 -9.84 22.52
CA HIS A 183 -1.95 -10.84 23.31
C HIS A 183 -2.49 -11.04 24.74
N LEU A 184 -3.01 -9.99 25.37
CA LEU A 184 -3.52 -10.07 26.74
C LEU A 184 -4.90 -10.74 26.85
N GLY A 185 -5.78 -10.53 25.87
CA GLY A 185 -7.20 -10.90 26.03
C GLY A 185 -7.88 -11.42 24.76
N GLY A 186 -7.14 -11.59 23.68
CA GLY A 186 -7.64 -11.98 22.37
C GLY A 186 -8.47 -10.90 21.67
N ARG A 187 -9.02 -11.28 20.52
CA ARG A 187 -9.78 -10.38 19.63
C ARG A 187 -11.03 -9.80 20.27
N ASN A 188 -11.65 -10.57 21.16
CA ASN A 188 -12.89 -10.21 21.85
C ASN A 188 -12.63 -9.64 23.25
N SER A 189 -11.39 -9.22 23.55
CA SER A 189 -11.05 -8.53 24.79
C SER A 189 -11.95 -7.31 25.01
N VAL A 190 -12.37 -7.09 26.26
CA VAL A 190 -13.13 -5.89 26.66
C VAL A 190 -12.36 -4.59 26.40
N LEU A 191 -11.03 -4.68 26.24
CA LEU A 191 -10.15 -3.55 25.93
C LEU A 191 -10.04 -3.27 24.42
N MET A 192 -10.49 -4.18 23.55
CA MET A 192 -10.31 -4.05 22.10
C MET A 192 -11.11 -2.86 21.54
N ALA A 193 -12.40 -2.76 21.87
CA ALA A 193 -13.23 -1.64 21.40
C ALA A 193 -12.75 -0.27 21.94
N PRO A 194 -12.43 -0.10 23.23
CA PRO A 194 -11.78 1.13 23.72
C PRO A 194 -10.49 1.49 22.97
N LYS A 195 -9.64 0.50 22.68
CA LYS A 195 -8.38 0.70 21.96
C LYS A 195 -8.60 1.09 20.49
N LEU A 196 -9.59 0.51 19.82
CA LEU A 196 -10.02 0.96 18.49
C LEU A 196 -10.53 2.41 18.51
N GLY A 197 -11.26 2.80 19.55
CA GLY A 197 -11.70 4.19 19.73
C GLY A 197 -10.56 5.19 19.94
N GLU A 198 -9.50 4.78 20.63
CA GLU A 198 -8.27 5.57 20.73
C GLU A 198 -7.64 5.78 19.35
N MET A 199 -7.52 4.72 18.54
CA MET A 199 -6.97 4.83 17.18
C MET A 199 -7.86 5.69 16.27
N ASP A 200 -9.19 5.61 16.40
CA ASP A 200 -10.12 6.46 15.66
C ASP A 200 -9.93 7.96 15.98
N GLU A 201 -9.72 8.31 17.25
CA GLU A 201 -9.43 9.69 17.65
C GLU A 201 -8.06 10.17 17.16
N VAL A 202 -7.05 9.30 17.09
CA VAL A 202 -5.75 9.63 16.46
C VAL A 202 -5.94 9.90 14.96
N ILE A 203 -6.65 9.02 14.24
CA ILE A 203 -6.96 9.20 12.81
C ILE A 203 -7.68 10.52 12.57
N LYS A 204 -8.70 10.82 13.39
CA LYS A 204 -9.44 12.08 13.36
C LYS A 204 -8.56 13.28 13.61
N THR A 205 -7.68 13.22 14.62
CA THR A 205 -6.74 14.29 14.92
C THR A 205 -5.82 14.55 13.73
N ILE A 206 -5.29 13.51 13.10
CA ILE A 206 -4.44 13.65 11.91
C ILE A 206 -5.22 14.26 10.74
N ASP A 207 -6.38 13.71 10.39
CA ASP A 207 -7.19 14.19 9.25
C ASP A 207 -7.57 15.67 9.43
N LEU A 208 -8.06 16.06 10.60
CA LEU A 208 -8.49 17.44 10.86
C LEU A 208 -7.36 18.47 10.85
N ASN A 209 -6.15 18.08 11.23
CA ASN A 209 -5.00 19.01 11.29
C ASN A 209 -4.12 18.97 10.03
N SER A 210 -4.13 17.88 9.26
CA SER A 210 -3.20 17.66 8.15
C SER A 210 -3.84 17.75 6.77
N LEU A 211 -5.18 17.72 6.70
CA LEU A 211 -5.92 17.75 5.44
C LEU A 211 -6.84 19.00 5.27
N PRO A 212 -6.42 20.26 5.56
CA PRO A 212 -7.29 21.42 5.39
C PRO A 212 -7.67 21.68 3.93
N THR A 213 -8.92 22.12 3.77
CA THR A 213 -9.63 22.54 2.57
C THR A 213 -8.84 23.53 1.70
N ASN A 214 -8.41 23.08 0.51
CA ASN A 214 -8.13 23.84 -0.73
C ASN A 214 -7.29 25.14 -0.73
N ASP A 215 -6.90 25.75 0.39
CA ASP A 215 -6.46 27.17 0.42
C ASP A 215 -5.10 27.45 1.06
N ASN A 216 -4.41 26.45 1.62
CA ASN A 216 -3.08 26.67 2.19
C ASN A 216 -2.01 26.09 1.25
N ASN A 217 -0.97 26.89 0.96
CA ASN A 217 0.23 26.55 0.17
C ASN A 217 1.08 25.37 0.74
N GLN A 218 0.50 24.44 1.52
CA GLN A 218 1.18 23.37 2.25
C GLN A 218 1.18 22.01 1.50
N GLY A 219 0.64 21.95 0.28
CA GLY A 219 0.61 20.73 -0.53
C GLY A 219 -0.47 19.74 -0.08
N ARG A 220 -0.64 18.66 -0.85
CA ARG A 220 -1.62 17.59 -0.61
C ARG A 220 -1.00 16.53 0.29
N THR A 221 -1.56 16.31 1.48
CA THR A 221 -1.13 15.23 2.37
C THR A 221 -1.93 13.95 2.08
N LEU A 222 -1.28 12.79 2.16
CA LEU A 222 -1.94 11.48 2.25
C LEU A 222 -1.78 10.96 3.67
N LEU A 223 -2.88 10.57 4.31
CA LEU A 223 -2.84 9.74 5.51
C LEU A 223 -3.03 8.28 5.10
N LEU A 224 -2.02 7.45 5.34
CA LEU A 224 -2.07 6.01 5.12
C LEU A 224 -2.06 5.30 6.48
N VAL A 225 -3.18 4.68 6.84
CA VAL A 225 -3.30 3.83 8.02
C VAL A 225 -3.12 2.37 7.58
N VAL A 226 -2.16 1.67 8.16
CA VAL A 226 -1.85 0.28 7.83
C VAL A 226 -1.74 -0.58 9.07
N SER A 227 -1.85 -1.89 8.90
CA SER A 227 -1.29 -2.85 9.84
C SER A 227 -0.25 -3.73 9.15
N ASP A 228 0.67 -4.22 9.95
CA ASP A 228 1.72 -5.14 9.57
C ASP A 228 1.21 -6.60 9.53
N HIS A 229 0.29 -6.96 10.42
CA HIS A 229 -0.45 -8.22 10.40
C HIS A 229 -1.83 -8.08 11.08
N GLY A 230 -2.61 -9.16 11.03
CA GLY A 230 -3.77 -9.36 11.91
C GLY A 230 -3.39 -10.19 13.14
N MET A 231 -4.37 -10.89 13.72
CA MET A 231 -4.17 -11.73 14.90
C MET A 231 -5.20 -12.86 14.96
N THR A 232 -4.81 -14.02 15.48
CA THR A 232 -5.69 -15.15 15.80
C THR A 232 -6.74 -14.78 16.85
N GLU A 233 -7.77 -15.60 17.04
CA GLU A 233 -8.82 -15.39 18.07
C GLU A 233 -8.26 -15.15 19.49
N ASN A 234 -7.17 -15.83 19.84
CA ASN A 234 -6.50 -15.69 21.13
C ASN A 234 -5.44 -14.57 21.17
N GLY A 235 -5.32 -13.78 20.09
CA GLY A 235 -4.43 -12.64 20.02
C GLY A 235 -2.98 -12.95 19.65
N ASN A 236 -2.66 -14.20 19.29
CA ASN A 236 -1.33 -14.55 18.75
C ASN A 236 -1.24 -14.22 17.26
N HIS A 237 -0.01 -14.16 16.75
CA HIS A 237 0.30 -14.00 15.33
C HIS A 237 1.63 -14.71 14.97
N GLY A 238 2.09 -14.60 13.73
CA GLY A 238 3.31 -15.22 13.19
C GLY A 238 3.06 -16.37 12.21
N GLY A 239 1.83 -16.89 12.16
CA GLY A 239 1.39 -17.96 11.29
C GLY A 239 0.84 -17.49 9.94
N SER A 240 -0.09 -18.29 9.41
CA SER A 240 -0.66 -18.14 8.07
C SER A 240 -2.17 -18.29 8.04
N SER A 241 -2.83 -18.25 9.20
CA SER A 241 -4.30 -18.27 9.25
C SER A 241 -4.86 -17.01 8.60
N TYR A 242 -6.13 -17.06 8.19
CA TYR A 242 -6.79 -15.90 7.57
C TYR A 242 -6.68 -14.68 8.49
N GLU A 243 -6.96 -14.89 9.78
CA GLU A 243 -7.04 -13.87 10.81
C GLU A 243 -5.69 -13.18 11.02
N GLU A 244 -4.58 -13.90 10.81
CA GLU A 244 -3.22 -13.36 10.92
C GLU A 244 -2.77 -12.63 9.66
N ILE A 245 -3.15 -13.11 8.48
CA ILE A 245 -2.71 -12.51 7.20
C ILE A 245 -3.57 -11.32 6.76
N ASP A 246 -4.74 -11.13 7.38
CA ASP A 246 -5.68 -10.06 7.04
C ASP A 246 -5.24 -8.71 7.62
N SER A 247 -4.34 -7.99 6.93
CA SER A 247 -3.86 -6.67 7.37
C SER A 247 -4.57 -5.51 6.65
N LEU A 248 -4.75 -4.39 7.35
CA LEU A 248 -5.44 -3.21 6.85
C LEU A 248 -4.49 -2.37 5.99
N ALA A 249 -5.01 -1.83 4.89
CA ALA A 249 -4.48 -0.60 4.29
C ALA A 249 -5.63 0.36 3.98
N LEU A 250 -5.62 1.52 4.62
CA LEU A 250 -6.65 2.54 4.52
C LEU A 250 -6.02 3.86 4.10
N PHE A 251 -6.29 4.26 2.86
CA PHE A 251 -5.81 5.50 2.29
C PHE A 251 -6.85 6.59 2.50
N ILE A 252 -6.49 7.65 3.20
CA ILE A 252 -7.35 8.80 3.53
C ILE A 252 -6.77 10.04 2.84
N GLY A 253 -7.57 10.61 1.94
CA GLY A 253 -7.16 11.74 1.11
C GLY A 253 -8.11 12.94 1.19
N PRO A 254 -7.86 13.96 0.35
CA PRO A 254 -8.77 15.10 0.18
C PRO A 254 -10.13 14.65 -0.39
N THR A 255 -11.10 15.57 -0.46
CA THR A 255 -12.46 15.28 -0.98
C THR A 255 -12.43 14.59 -2.35
N ASN A 256 -13.28 13.56 -2.52
CA ASN A 256 -13.41 12.72 -3.72
C ASN A 256 -12.21 11.80 -4.03
N PHE A 257 -11.39 11.46 -3.03
CA PHE A 257 -10.28 10.52 -3.20
C PHE A 257 -10.71 9.07 -3.39
N GLY A 258 -11.80 8.63 -2.74
CA GLY A 258 -12.28 7.24 -2.77
C GLY A 258 -13.62 7.02 -3.45
N SER A 259 -13.95 5.75 -3.68
CA SER A 259 -15.24 5.27 -4.19
C SER A 259 -16.09 4.72 -3.05
N THR A 260 -17.39 4.99 -3.04
CA THR A 260 -18.36 4.43 -2.07
C THR A 260 -18.74 2.97 -2.35
N SER A 261 -17.95 2.26 -3.17
CA SER A 261 -18.24 0.87 -3.56
C SER A 261 -18.29 -0.03 -2.33
N GLY A 262 -19.43 -0.72 -2.15
CA GLY A 262 -19.75 -1.47 -0.93
C GLY A 262 -18.96 -2.76 -0.70
N THR A 263 -18.03 -3.14 -1.58
CA THR A 263 -17.17 -4.33 -1.40
C THR A 263 -15.75 -3.89 -1.05
N PRO A 264 -15.18 -4.37 0.07
CA PRO A 264 -13.79 -4.11 0.42
C PRO A 264 -12.82 -4.55 -0.67
N ASN A 265 -11.82 -3.71 -0.96
CA ASN A 265 -10.81 -4.04 -1.96
C ASN A 265 -9.82 -5.09 -1.41
N LYS A 266 -9.19 -5.85 -2.29
CA LYS A 266 -8.16 -6.85 -1.93
C LYS A 266 -6.82 -6.45 -2.55
N ALA A 267 -5.75 -6.58 -1.79
CA ALA A 267 -4.38 -6.37 -2.25
C ALA A 267 -3.44 -7.35 -1.53
N ASN A 268 -2.16 -7.33 -1.87
CA ASN A 268 -1.10 -7.87 -1.03
C ASN A 268 -0.37 -6.73 -0.34
N GLN A 269 0.18 -6.96 0.85
CA GLN A 269 0.93 -5.93 1.58
C GLN A 269 2.12 -5.38 0.79
N VAL A 270 2.75 -6.21 -0.05
CA VAL A 270 3.87 -5.80 -0.91
C VAL A 270 3.48 -4.80 -2.00
N ASP A 271 2.18 -4.69 -2.33
CA ASP A 271 1.64 -3.74 -3.32
C ASP A 271 1.74 -2.28 -2.84
N LEU A 272 1.94 -2.06 -1.53
CA LEU A 272 2.04 -0.73 -0.93
C LEU A 272 3.25 0.04 -1.45
N ALA A 273 4.42 -0.59 -1.57
CA ALA A 273 5.64 0.11 -1.97
C ALA A 273 5.60 0.61 -3.42
N SER A 274 5.04 -0.14 -4.37
CA SER A 274 4.89 0.32 -5.77
C SER A 274 3.79 1.36 -5.90
N THR A 275 2.69 1.20 -5.16
CA THR A 275 1.60 2.18 -5.09
C THR A 275 2.10 3.52 -4.54
N LEU A 276 2.80 3.52 -3.41
CA LEU A 276 3.39 4.73 -2.82
C LEU A 276 4.40 5.37 -3.76
N ALA A 277 5.29 4.60 -4.37
CA ALA A 277 6.27 5.13 -5.31
C ALA A 277 5.61 5.97 -6.41
N LEU A 278 4.54 5.45 -7.02
CA LEU A 278 3.83 6.14 -8.09
C LEU A 278 2.91 7.27 -7.60
N LEU A 279 2.31 7.17 -6.41
CA LEU A 279 1.54 8.26 -5.81
C LEU A 279 2.40 9.51 -5.55
N PHE A 280 3.68 9.32 -5.21
CA PHE A 280 4.61 10.39 -4.88
C PHE A 280 5.63 10.70 -5.99
N GLY A 281 5.53 10.03 -7.14
CA GLY A 281 6.41 10.28 -8.28
C GLY A 281 7.88 9.95 -8.03
N VAL A 282 8.17 8.96 -7.17
CA VAL A 282 9.52 8.44 -6.90
C VAL A 282 9.71 7.05 -7.53
N PRO A 283 10.95 6.59 -7.75
CA PRO A 283 11.17 5.28 -8.37
C PRO A 283 10.59 4.13 -7.54
N ILE A 284 9.96 3.16 -8.21
CA ILE A 284 9.56 1.89 -7.57
C ILE A 284 10.82 1.19 -7.06
N PRO A 285 10.86 0.69 -5.81
CA PRO A 285 12.03 0.01 -5.28
C PRO A 285 12.49 -1.15 -6.16
N MET A 286 13.80 -1.31 -6.32
CA MET A 286 14.38 -2.16 -7.37
C MET A 286 13.88 -3.62 -7.36
N ASN A 287 13.66 -4.20 -6.17
CA ASN A 287 13.25 -5.60 -5.99
C ASN A 287 11.75 -5.77 -5.71
N ASN A 288 10.96 -4.71 -5.94
CA ASN A 288 9.52 -4.70 -5.68
C ASN A 288 8.77 -5.59 -6.67
N VAL A 289 7.99 -6.54 -6.15
CA VAL A 289 7.10 -7.44 -6.91
C VAL A 289 5.62 -7.07 -6.81
N GLY A 290 5.31 -5.95 -6.16
CA GLY A 290 3.96 -5.50 -5.87
C GLY A 290 3.26 -4.86 -7.08
N MET A 291 1.96 -5.08 -7.17
CA MET A 291 1.09 -4.48 -8.18
C MET A 291 0.50 -3.16 -7.67
N LEU A 292 -0.12 -2.37 -8.57
CA LEU A 292 -0.77 -1.12 -8.17
C LEU A 292 -2.13 -1.36 -7.52
N MET A 293 -2.36 -0.67 -6.40
CA MET A 293 -3.66 -0.59 -5.73
C MET A 293 -4.57 0.38 -6.49
N ALA A 294 -5.22 -0.13 -7.54
CA ALA A 294 -5.84 0.67 -8.62
C ALA A 294 -6.83 1.76 -8.17
N GLU A 295 -7.62 1.51 -7.13
CA GLU A 295 -8.61 2.49 -6.64
C GLU A 295 -7.96 3.80 -6.19
N THR A 296 -6.71 3.74 -5.70
CA THR A 296 -5.96 4.94 -5.26
C THR A 296 -5.62 5.91 -6.41
N PHE A 297 -5.72 5.45 -7.66
CA PHE A 297 -5.43 6.23 -8.87
C PHE A 297 -6.69 6.60 -9.67
N LYS A 298 -7.89 6.27 -9.20
CA LYS A 298 -9.15 6.46 -9.95
C LYS A 298 -9.46 7.90 -10.35
N SER A 299 -8.96 8.87 -9.59
CA SER A 299 -9.16 10.29 -9.86
C SER A 299 -8.30 10.82 -11.02
N LEU A 300 -7.30 10.05 -11.47
CA LEU A 300 -6.43 10.41 -12.59
C LEU A 300 -7.13 10.20 -13.93
N THR A 301 -6.64 10.88 -14.98
CA THR A 301 -7.12 10.64 -16.34
C THR A 301 -6.74 9.22 -16.81
N VAL A 302 -7.47 8.70 -17.81
CA VAL A 302 -7.21 7.35 -18.34
C VAL A 302 -5.76 7.23 -18.84
N GLU A 303 -5.22 8.29 -19.45
CA GLU A 303 -3.85 8.34 -19.96
C GLU A 303 -2.83 8.22 -18.83
N GLN A 304 -3.05 8.94 -17.73
CA GLN A 304 -2.19 8.87 -16.56
C GLN A 304 -2.26 7.48 -15.91
N GLN A 305 -3.45 6.90 -15.78
CA GLN A 305 -3.62 5.54 -15.25
C GLN A 305 -2.88 4.50 -16.11
N LEU A 306 -3.00 4.58 -17.44
CA LEU A 306 -2.29 3.69 -18.37
C LEU A 306 -0.78 3.83 -18.24
N ARG A 307 -0.26 5.05 -18.08
CA ARG A 307 1.17 5.29 -17.90
C ARG A 307 1.70 4.71 -16.59
N LEU A 308 0.95 4.84 -15.49
CA LEU A 308 1.34 4.24 -14.22
C LEU A 308 1.35 2.71 -14.30
N LEU A 309 0.35 2.12 -14.96
CA LEU A 309 0.30 0.67 -15.21
C LEU A 309 1.49 0.19 -16.03
N GLU A 310 1.87 0.91 -17.09
CA GLU A 310 3.05 0.59 -17.89
C GLU A 310 4.33 0.62 -17.05
N LEU A 311 4.51 1.63 -16.19
CA LEU A 311 5.68 1.73 -15.30
C LEU A 311 5.77 0.57 -14.31
N ASN A 312 4.64 0.17 -13.71
CA ASN A 312 4.60 -0.98 -12.82
C ASN A 312 4.84 -2.30 -13.59
N SER A 313 4.26 -2.45 -14.77
CA SER A 313 4.47 -3.62 -15.63
C SER A 313 5.93 -3.76 -16.07
N TRP A 314 6.59 -2.64 -16.39
CA TRP A 314 8.01 -2.62 -16.75
C TRP A 314 8.90 -3.02 -15.57
N GLN A 315 8.56 -2.60 -14.35
CA GLN A 315 9.25 -3.05 -13.15
C GLN A 315 9.15 -4.58 -12.98
N LEU A 316 7.94 -5.14 -13.12
CA LEU A 316 7.73 -6.59 -13.01
C LEU A 316 8.44 -7.37 -14.12
N LEU A 317 8.42 -6.87 -15.35
CA LEU A 317 9.13 -7.48 -16.48
C LEU A 317 10.63 -7.56 -16.20
N ARG A 318 11.24 -6.48 -15.71
CA ARG A 318 12.67 -6.46 -15.39
C ARG A 318 13.06 -7.50 -14.34
N LEU A 319 12.19 -7.76 -13.38
CA LEU A 319 12.42 -8.80 -12.38
C LEU A 319 12.32 -10.20 -13.00
N LEU A 320 11.34 -10.42 -13.86
CA LEU A 320 11.19 -11.68 -14.60
C LEU A 320 12.37 -11.95 -15.52
N GLU A 321 12.84 -10.96 -16.29
CA GLU A 321 14.03 -11.08 -17.15
C GLU A 321 15.31 -11.39 -16.34
N ALA A 322 15.43 -10.82 -15.13
CA ALA A 322 16.55 -11.11 -14.25
C ALA A 322 16.53 -12.55 -13.70
N GLN A 323 15.33 -13.12 -13.46
CA GLN A 323 15.17 -14.51 -13.01
C GLN A 323 15.20 -15.51 -14.17
N LEU A 324 14.81 -15.08 -15.37
CA LEU A 324 14.72 -15.89 -16.59
C LEU A 324 15.52 -15.20 -17.72
N PRO A 325 16.86 -15.36 -17.77
CA PRO A 325 17.73 -14.62 -18.70
C PRO A 325 17.51 -14.88 -20.21
N GLY A 326 16.58 -15.77 -20.57
CA GLY A 326 16.15 -16.05 -21.94
C GLY A 326 14.72 -15.62 -22.27
N LEU A 327 14.02 -14.98 -21.32
CA LEU A 327 12.68 -14.45 -21.56
C LEU A 327 12.78 -13.21 -22.44
N VAL A 328 12.28 -13.31 -23.67
CA VAL A 328 12.14 -12.17 -24.59
C VAL A 328 10.68 -12.10 -25.00
N CYS A 329 9.96 -11.08 -24.52
CA CYS A 329 8.51 -11.02 -24.74
C CYS A 329 8.11 -10.92 -26.21
N GLU A 330 9.00 -10.41 -27.07
CA GLU A 330 8.81 -10.33 -28.52
C GLU A 330 8.77 -11.71 -29.21
N ASN A 331 9.24 -12.77 -28.53
CA ASN A 331 9.20 -14.14 -29.06
C ASN A 331 7.82 -14.79 -28.92
N PHE A 332 6.91 -14.23 -28.12
CA PHE A 332 5.56 -14.77 -27.98
C PHE A 332 4.64 -14.22 -29.07
N LEU A 333 3.90 -15.12 -29.72
CA LEU A 333 2.87 -14.76 -30.70
C LEU A 333 1.59 -14.38 -29.95
N CYS A 334 1.51 -13.11 -29.59
CA CYS A 334 0.35 -12.56 -28.90
C CYS A 334 -0.79 -12.33 -29.87
N ASP A 335 -1.61 -13.38 -30.10
CA ASP A 335 -2.84 -13.27 -30.88
C ASP A 335 -3.70 -12.12 -30.31
N VAL A 336 -4.16 -11.24 -31.19
CA VAL A 336 -5.05 -10.12 -30.83
C VAL A 336 -6.31 -10.71 -30.23
N PHE A 337 -6.62 -10.37 -28.97
CA PHE A 337 -7.93 -10.63 -28.35
C PHE A 337 -9.05 -10.22 -29.34
N ARG A 338 -9.68 -11.21 -29.98
CA ARG A 338 -10.96 -11.04 -30.68
C ARG A 338 -12.00 -11.62 -29.74
N ASP A 339 -12.71 -10.74 -29.05
CA ASP A 339 -13.96 -11.11 -28.40
C ASP A 339 -14.99 -11.38 -29.51
N ASP A 340 -15.13 -12.64 -29.90
CA ASP A 340 -16.12 -13.08 -30.89
C ASP A 340 -17.47 -13.43 -30.25
N GLY A 341 -17.66 -13.11 -28.97
CA GLY A 341 -18.89 -13.42 -28.23
C GLY A 341 -19.15 -14.92 -28.04
N SER A 342 -18.21 -15.81 -28.36
CA SER A 342 -18.40 -17.26 -28.29
C SER A 342 -17.89 -17.92 -27.00
N GLY A 343 -17.34 -17.16 -26.05
CA GLY A 343 -16.96 -17.68 -24.74
C GLY A 343 -15.85 -18.75 -24.75
N ARG A 344 -15.04 -18.80 -25.82
CA ARG A 344 -13.83 -19.64 -25.88
C ARG A 344 -12.57 -18.78 -25.99
N THR A 345 -12.00 -18.41 -24.85
CA THR A 345 -10.63 -17.90 -24.76
C THR A 345 -9.66 -19.00 -25.20
N ARG A 346 -8.91 -18.79 -26.29
CA ARG A 346 -7.67 -19.54 -26.54
C ARG A 346 -6.73 -19.20 -25.39
N GLY A 347 -6.53 -20.14 -24.46
CA GLY A 347 -5.65 -19.93 -23.31
C GLY A 347 -4.19 -19.85 -23.75
N TYR A 348 -3.45 -18.90 -23.19
CA TYR A 348 -2.00 -18.88 -23.27
C TYR A 348 -1.43 -20.15 -22.63
N ASN A 349 -0.31 -20.65 -23.15
CA ASN A 349 0.26 -21.96 -22.77
C ASN A 349 1.08 -21.88 -21.47
N SER A 350 1.49 -20.68 -21.03
CA SER A 350 2.20 -20.47 -19.77
C SER A 350 1.92 -19.11 -19.12
N VAL A 351 2.30 -18.96 -17.85
CA VAL A 351 2.18 -17.71 -17.10
C VAL A 351 3.09 -16.63 -17.69
N GLU A 352 4.27 -17.02 -18.17
CA GLU A 352 5.24 -16.15 -18.83
C GLU A 352 4.71 -15.63 -20.17
N GLU A 353 4.10 -16.50 -20.98
CA GLU A 353 3.45 -16.11 -22.25
C GLU A 353 2.30 -15.12 -21.98
N THR A 354 1.47 -15.42 -20.97
CA THR A 354 0.38 -14.55 -20.53
C THR A 354 0.90 -13.17 -20.13
N PHE A 355 1.92 -13.12 -19.28
CA PHE A 355 2.51 -11.87 -18.82
C PHE A 355 3.11 -11.07 -19.98
N CYS A 356 3.93 -11.71 -20.83
CA CYS A 356 4.58 -11.03 -21.95
C CYS A 356 3.58 -10.46 -22.95
N CYS A 357 2.51 -11.19 -23.27
CA CYS A 357 1.50 -10.70 -24.19
C CYS A 357 0.69 -9.52 -23.65
N LEU A 358 0.41 -9.54 -22.36
CA LEU A 358 -0.31 -8.44 -21.71
C LEU A 358 0.60 -7.20 -21.55
N TYR A 359 1.88 -7.40 -21.20
CA TYR A 359 2.88 -6.33 -21.17
C TYR A 359 3.04 -5.65 -22.54
N MET A 360 3.25 -6.43 -23.61
CA MET A 360 3.47 -5.88 -24.96
C MET A 360 2.26 -5.08 -25.43
N LYS A 361 1.03 -5.54 -25.15
CA LYS A 361 -0.19 -4.81 -25.48
C LYS A 361 -0.31 -3.48 -24.71
N ALA A 362 0.06 -3.45 -23.43
CA ALA A 362 0.06 -2.22 -22.64
C ALA A 362 1.09 -1.21 -23.19
N ALA A 363 2.30 -1.67 -23.54
CA ALA A 363 3.35 -0.85 -24.13
C ALA A 363 2.94 -0.28 -25.51
N ASP A 364 2.29 -1.08 -26.35
CA ASP A 364 1.78 -0.65 -27.66
C ASP A 364 0.68 0.40 -27.53
N LEU A 365 -0.27 0.19 -26.63
CA LEU A 365 -1.28 1.19 -26.31
C LEU A 365 -0.64 2.49 -25.87
N HIS A 366 0.27 2.50 -24.90
CA HIS A 366 0.92 3.75 -24.50
C HIS A 366 1.71 4.43 -25.64
N ARG A 367 2.41 3.66 -26.50
CA ARG A 367 3.11 4.20 -27.66
C ARG A 367 2.19 4.87 -28.68
N SER A 368 1.05 4.24 -29.00
CA SER A 368 0.04 4.81 -29.92
C SER A 368 -0.61 6.09 -29.38
N TRP A 369 -0.63 6.29 -28.06
CA TRP A 369 -1.15 7.51 -27.45
C TRP A 369 -0.15 8.63 -27.65
N LYS A 370 1.12 8.35 -27.33
CA LYS A 370 2.22 9.32 -27.48
C LYS A 370 2.39 9.81 -28.91
N SER A 371 2.02 9.00 -29.91
CA SER A 371 2.07 9.36 -31.33
C SER A 371 0.82 10.08 -31.87
N GLY A 372 -0.27 10.18 -31.11
CA GLY A 372 -1.48 10.91 -31.50
C GLY A 372 -2.41 10.20 -32.49
N GLU A 373 -2.35 8.86 -32.63
CA GLU A 373 -3.19 8.10 -33.57
C GLU A 373 -4.64 7.86 -33.08
N GLU A 374 -5.46 8.92 -32.97
CA GLU A 374 -6.83 8.93 -32.39
C GLU A 374 -7.81 7.83 -32.84
N LYS A 375 -7.72 7.32 -34.09
CA LYS A 375 -8.74 6.40 -34.65
C LYS A 375 -8.74 4.99 -34.08
N ARG A 376 -7.64 4.54 -33.47
CA ARG A 376 -7.54 3.22 -32.81
C ARG A 376 -8.01 3.27 -31.35
N TRP A 377 -7.96 4.47 -30.74
CA TRP A 377 -8.32 4.76 -29.35
C TRP A 377 -9.81 4.69 -29.07
N LEU A 378 -10.62 5.39 -29.87
CA LEU A 378 -12.07 5.49 -29.66
C LEU A 378 -12.80 4.14 -29.82
N THR A 379 -12.30 3.24 -30.66
CA THR A 379 -12.91 1.92 -30.85
C THR A 379 -12.66 0.98 -29.66
N VAL A 380 -11.52 1.11 -28.99
CA VAL A 380 -11.15 0.29 -27.81
C VAL A 380 -11.81 0.84 -26.54
N CYS A 381 -11.90 2.17 -26.40
CA CYS A 381 -12.64 2.79 -25.29
C CYS A 381 -14.16 2.72 -25.47
N ASN A 382 -14.73 2.59 -26.67
CA ASN A 382 -16.20 2.45 -26.82
C ASN A 382 -16.68 0.99 -26.69
N ASN A 383 -15.79 0.00 -26.86
CA ASN A 383 -16.04 -1.41 -26.53
C ASN A 383 -15.76 -1.73 -25.06
N LEU A 384 -16.08 -0.80 -24.15
CA LEU A 384 -15.87 -0.83 -22.70
C LEU A 384 -16.57 -2.00 -21.94
N SER A 385 -16.97 -3.07 -22.62
CA SER A 385 -17.13 -4.42 -22.05
C SER A 385 -15.80 -5.15 -21.85
N ASP A 386 -14.71 -4.66 -22.46
CA ASP A 386 -13.31 -5.06 -22.18
C ASP A 386 -12.77 -4.54 -20.83
N THR A 387 -13.66 -4.20 -19.91
CA THR A 387 -13.41 -4.34 -18.48
C THR A 387 -12.79 -5.69 -18.10
N LEU A 388 -12.94 -6.75 -18.92
CA LEU A 388 -12.23 -8.03 -18.73
C LEU A 388 -10.71 -7.93 -19.04
N PHE A 389 -10.25 -7.02 -19.89
CA PHE A 389 -8.84 -6.90 -20.30
C PHE A 389 -7.97 -6.26 -19.20
N LEU A 390 -8.42 -5.11 -18.68
CA LEU A 390 -7.90 -4.53 -17.45
C LEU A 390 -8.27 -5.41 -16.26
N ARG A 391 -9.42 -6.11 -16.25
CA ARG A 391 -9.74 -7.07 -15.17
C ARG A 391 -8.83 -8.28 -15.09
N THR A 392 -8.39 -8.85 -16.21
CA THR A 392 -7.57 -10.06 -16.18
C THR A 392 -6.11 -9.73 -15.82
N PHE A 393 -5.61 -8.55 -16.19
CA PHE A 393 -4.27 -8.10 -15.82
C PHE A 393 -4.21 -7.43 -14.42
N ILE A 394 -5.28 -6.74 -13.99
CA ILE A 394 -5.35 -6.06 -12.67
C ILE A 394 -6.06 -6.95 -11.61
N TRP A 395 -6.85 -7.95 -11.98
CA TRP A 395 -7.77 -8.69 -11.08
C TRP A 395 -7.76 -10.22 -11.28
N GLY A 396 -6.83 -10.75 -12.07
CA GLY A 396 -6.53 -12.18 -12.14
C GLY A 396 -5.71 -12.63 -10.93
N LYS A 397 -6.33 -12.65 -9.74
CA LYS A 397 -5.89 -13.60 -8.71
C LYS A 397 -6.57 -14.93 -9.01
N TYR A 398 -5.77 -16.00 -9.06
CA TYR A 398 -6.24 -17.35 -8.76
C TYR A 398 -7.09 -17.37 -7.48
#